data_AF-A0A7U7JTH3-F1
#
_entry.id   AF-A0A7U7JTH3-F1
#
_cell.length_a   1.000
_cell.length_b   1.000
_cell.length_c   1.000
_cell.angle_alpha   90.00
_cell.angle_beta   90.00
_cell.angle_gamma   90.00
#
_symmetry.space_group_name_H-M   'P 1'
#
loop_
_entity.id
_entity.type
_entity.pdbx_description
1 polymer ?
#
loop_
_entity_poly.entity_id
_entity_poly.type
_entity_poly.pdbx_seq_one_letter_code
_entity_poly.pdbx_strand_id
1 'polypeptide(L)'
;MREALFKLPNTVTKEDVIKKMNYFDEKAKKISGIFENDTTLGRDLARELRKELEIEYKNNDLNRTQNYYGKHNFFRTYKASVQDAFVSVTGQLDKGSKTRSFLYDVHNYMRYHKHDFK
;
A
#
# COMPACT_ATOMS: atom_id res chain seq x y z
N MET A 1 -3.15 -1.96 10.09
CA MET A 1 -2.36 -0.92 10.77
C MET A 1 -2.96 0.42 10.34
N ARG A 2 -3.61 1.19 11.23
CA ARG A 2 -4.44 2.35 10.81
C ARG A 2 -3.69 3.69 10.73
N GLU A 3 -2.41 3.71 11.06
CA GLU A 3 -1.61 4.94 11.02
C GLU A 3 -0.68 4.97 9.80
N ALA A 4 -0.55 6.16 9.21
CA ALA A 4 0.39 6.43 8.14
C ALA A 4 1.83 6.28 8.63
N LEU A 5 2.72 5.75 7.78
CA LEU A 5 4.12 5.53 8.13
C LEU A 5 4.86 6.86 8.38
N PHE A 6 4.75 7.79 7.44
CA PHE A 6 5.43 9.09 7.49
C PHE A 6 4.65 10.11 8.31
N LYS A 7 4.66 9.92 9.63
CA LYS A 7 4.03 10.81 10.61
C LYS A 7 5.06 11.76 11.21
N LEU A 8 4.77 13.07 11.20
CA LEU A 8 5.63 14.04 11.87
C LEU A 8 5.39 14.01 13.40
N PRO A 9 6.43 14.24 14.22
CA PRO A 9 7.84 14.50 13.86
C PRO A 9 8.72 13.25 13.96
N ASN A 10 8.29 12.09 13.43
CA ASN A 10 9.04 10.85 13.60
C ASN A 10 10.19 10.71 12.60
N THR A 11 11.29 10.11 13.03
CA THR A 11 12.30 9.63 12.10
C THR A 11 11.83 8.29 11.53
N VAL A 12 11.73 8.20 10.21
CA VAL A 12 11.37 6.96 9.50
C VAL A 12 12.63 6.39 8.86
N THR A 13 12.97 5.17 9.23
CA THR A 13 14.15 4.48 8.70
C THR A 13 13.84 3.71 7.42
N LYS A 14 14.89 3.25 6.73
CA LYS A 14 14.77 2.33 5.59
C LYS A 14 14.04 1.04 6.01
N GLU A 15 14.39 0.52 7.18
CA GLU A 15 13.83 -0.71 7.74
C GLU A 15 12.33 -0.57 8.01
N ASP A 16 11.89 0.60 8.48
CA ASP A 16 10.46 0.87 8.70
C ASP A 16 9.68 0.86 7.38
N VAL A 17 10.24 1.46 6.33
CA VAL A 17 9.65 1.43 4.98
C VAL A 17 9.57 0.01 4.45
N ILE A 18 10.65 -0.77 4.53
CA ILE A 18 10.67 -2.16 4.08
C ILE A 18 9.66 -3.00 4.86
N LYS A 19 9.58 -2.85 6.19
CA LYS A 19 8.59 -3.55 7.01
C LYS A 19 7.16 -3.22 6.59
N LYS A 20 6.87 -1.95 6.31
CA LYS A 20 5.55 -1.51 5.90
C LYS A 20 5.18 -1.99 4.49
N MET A 21 6.12 -2.00 3.55
CA MET A 21 5.89 -2.56 2.21
C MET A 21 5.68 -4.08 2.27
N ASN A 22 6.45 -4.80 3.08
CA ASN A 22 6.24 -6.24 3.32
C ASN A 22 4.86 -6.51 3.93
N TYR A 23 4.42 -5.67 4.88
CA TYR A 23 3.09 -5.78 5.46
C TYR A 23 1.98 -5.73 4.40
N PHE A 24 2.05 -4.78 3.46
CA PHE A 24 1.06 -4.69 2.39
C PHE A 24 1.16 -5.84 1.38
N ASP A 25 2.37 -6.25 1.01
CA ASP A 25 2.61 -7.43 0.16
C ASP A 25 1.98 -8.70 0.77
N GLU A 26 2.38 -9.05 2.00
CA GLU A 26 1.91 -10.26 2.68
C GLU A 26 0.41 -10.24 2.92
N LYS A 27 -0.15 -9.08 3.28
CA LYS A 27 -1.59 -8.91 3.46
C LYS A 27 -2.33 -9.11 2.14
N ALA A 28 -1.85 -8.56 1.03
CA ALA A 28 -2.46 -8.75 -0.29
C ALA A 28 -2.43 -10.23 -0.73
N LYS A 29 -1.31 -10.92 -0.54
CA LYS A 29 -1.20 -12.37 -0.79
C LYS A 29 -2.18 -13.19 0.04
N LYS A 30 -2.26 -12.91 1.34
CA LYS A 30 -3.17 -13.62 2.24
C LYS A 30 -4.63 -13.40 1.84
N ILE A 31 -5.01 -12.16 1.53
CA ILE A 31 -6.37 -11.85 1.08
C ILE A 31 -6.66 -12.53 -0.26
N SER A 32 -5.69 -12.61 -1.17
CA SER A 32 -5.85 -13.34 -2.44
C SER A 32 -6.16 -14.81 -2.21
N GLY A 33 -5.43 -15.48 -1.31
CA GLY A 33 -5.71 -16.87 -0.95
C GLY A 33 -7.10 -17.08 -0.32
N ILE A 34 -7.58 -16.11 0.47
CA ILE A 34 -8.96 -16.13 1.00
C ILE A 34 -9.96 -15.93 -0.13
N PHE A 35 -9.72 -14.96 -1.02
CA PHE A 35 -10.64 -14.57 -2.09
C PHE A 35 -10.93 -15.68 -3.08
N GLU A 36 -9.95 -16.55 -3.37
CA GLU A 36 -10.16 -17.70 -4.25
C GLU A 36 -11.14 -18.74 -3.67
N ASN A 37 -11.30 -18.78 -2.34
CA ASN A 37 -12.20 -19.70 -1.65
C ASN A 37 -13.51 -19.03 -1.20
N ASP A 38 -13.43 -17.77 -0.77
CA ASP A 38 -14.55 -16.94 -0.34
C ASP A 38 -14.40 -15.53 -0.91
N THR A 39 -15.04 -15.31 -2.06
CA THR A 39 -15.00 -14.02 -2.76
C THR A 39 -15.67 -12.89 -1.98
N THR A 40 -16.58 -13.19 -1.06
CA THR A 40 -17.26 -12.16 -0.26
C THR A 40 -16.33 -11.66 0.82
N LEU A 41 -15.80 -12.56 1.65
CA LEU A 41 -14.86 -12.22 2.71
C LEU A 41 -13.58 -11.61 2.12
N GLY A 42 -13.03 -12.21 1.07
CA GLY A 42 -11.82 -11.70 0.42
C GLY A 42 -12.00 -10.27 -0.11
N ARG A 43 -13.15 -9.95 -0.73
CA ARG A 43 -13.44 -8.60 -1.20
C ARG A 43 -13.56 -7.62 -0.05
N ASP A 44 -14.21 -7.99 1.05
CA ASP A 44 -14.40 -7.10 2.18
C ASP A 44 -13.04 -6.79 2.86
N LEU A 45 -12.16 -7.80 2.99
CA LEU A 45 -10.78 -7.59 3.43
C LEU A 45 -9.95 -6.76 2.44
N ALA A 46 -10.14 -6.94 1.13
CA ALA A 46 -9.47 -6.13 0.11
C ALA A 46 -9.89 -4.65 0.22
N ARG A 47 -11.16 -4.37 0.54
CA ARG A 47 -11.64 -3.00 0.82
C ARG A 47 -10.97 -2.40 2.05
N GLU A 48 -10.72 -3.19 3.09
CA GLU A 48 -9.96 -2.71 4.26
C GLU A 48 -8.51 -2.40 3.91
N LEU A 49 -7.84 -3.27 3.14
CA LEU A 49 -6.50 -3.02 2.63
C LEU A 49 -6.45 -1.73 1.80
N ARG A 50 -7.43 -1.52 0.93
CA ARG A 50 -7.54 -0.29 0.13
C ARG A 50 -7.67 0.96 1.01
N LYS A 51 -8.44 0.90 2.09
CA LYS A 51 -8.57 2.01 3.06
C LYS A 51 -7.24 2.31 3.77
N GLU A 52 -6.47 1.28 4.12
CA GLU A 52 -5.13 1.48 4.69
C GLU A 52 -4.18 2.15 3.71
N LEU A 53 -4.18 1.75 2.43
CA LEU A 53 -3.41 2.41 1.38
C LEU A 53 -3.88 3.84 1.12
N GLU A 54 -5.19 4.10 1.19
CA GLU A 54 -5.75 5.45 1.05
C GLU A 54 -5.21 6.40 2.14
N ILE A 55 -5.10 5.93 3.38
CA ILE A 55 -4.53 6.72 4.49
C ILE A 55 -3.08 7.10 4.19
N GLU A 56 -2.28 6.14 3.74
CA GLU A 56 -0.88 6.38 3.35
C GLU A 56 -0.80 7.36 2.17
N TYR A 57 -1.61 7.13 1.13
CA TYR A 57 -1.66 7.95 -0.07
C TYR A 57 -1.97 9.41 0.26
N LYS A 58 -3.06 9.65 1.01
CA LYS A 58 -3.45 10.99 1.43
C LYS A 58 -2.39 11.65 2.31
N ASN A 59 -1.84 10.92 3.28
CA ASN A 59 -0.81 11.48 4.17
C ASN A 59 0.48 11.83 3.42
N ASN A 60 0.89 10.99 2.48
CA ASN A 60 2.07 11.22 1.66
C ASN A 60 1.89 12.46 0.77
N ASP A 61 0.67 12.78 0.33
CA ASP A 61 0.42 13.93 -0.52
C ASP A 61 0.26 15.27 0.23
N LEU A 62 0.15 15.26 1.55
CA LEU A 62 0.08 16.50 2.34
C LEU A 62 1.36 17.34 2.17
N ASN A 63 1.18 18.64 1.94
CA ASN A 63 2.28 19.62 1.85
C ASN A 63 3.27 19.52 3.02
N ARG A 64 2.77 19.32 4.26
CA ARG A 64 3.64 19.17 5.45
C ARG A 64 4.56 17.95 5.36
N THR A 65 4.03 16.83 4.86
CA THR A 65 4.78 15.57 4.72
C THR A 65 5.79 15.70 3.59
N GLN A 66 5.37 16.28 2.47
CA GLN A 66 6.23 16.59 1.32
C GLN A 66 7.38 17.54 1.69
N ASN A 67 7.10 18.61 2.43
CA ASN A 67 8.13 19.57 2.83
C ASN A 67 9.17 18.94 3.76
N TYR A 68 8.74 18.05 4.64
CA TYR A 68 9.63 17.39 5.61
C TYR A 68 10.42 16.22 4.99
N TYR A 69 9.74 15.31 4.28
CA TYR A 69 10.35 14.08 3.77
C TYR A 69 10.64 14.07 2.27
N GLY A 70 10.18 15.06 1.48
CA GLY A 70 10.22 15.03 0.02
C GLY A 70 11.61 14.93 -0.61
N LYS A 71 12.68 15.18 0.15
CA LYS A 71 14.07 14.97 -0.27
C LYS A 71 14.65 13.63 0.16
N HIS A 72 14.00 12.88 1.05
CA HIS A 72 14.43 11.55 1.47
C HIS A 72 14.07 10.51 0.39
N ASN A 73 15.08 9.77 -0.09
CA ASN A 73 14.88 8.72 -1.10
C ASN A 73 13.85 7.67 -0.66
N PHE A 74 13.90 7.25 0.61
CA PHE A 74 12.97 6.23 1.11
C PHE A 74 11.51 6.68 1.07
N PHE A 75 11.26 7.97 1.31
CA PHE A 75 9.93 8.55 1.18
C PHE A 75 9.47 8.59 -0.26
N ARG A 76 10.35 8.95 -1.21
CA ARG A 76 10.01 8.99 -2.64
C ARG A 76 9.61 7.61 -3.16
N THR A 77 10.42 6.59 -2.88
CA THR A 77 10.13 5.21 -3.25
C THR A 77 8.84 4.71 -2.61
N TYR A 78 8.66 4.95 -1.31
CA TYR A 78 7.44 4.55 -0.61
C TYR A 78 6.19 5.26 -1.17
N LYS A 79 6.26 6.58 -1.40
CA LYS A 79 5.17 7.35 -2.01
C LYS A 79 4.78 6.76 -3.35
N ALA A 80 5.75 6.49 -4.23
CA ALA A 80 5.50 5.89 -5.54
C ALA A 80 4.81 4.52 -5.40
N SER A 81 5.33 3.64 -4.53
CA SER A 81 4.74 2.32 -4.31
C SER A 81 3.29 2.36 -3.82
N VAL A 82 2.98 3.28 -2.91
CA VAL A 82 1.63 3.45 -2.35
C VAL A 82 0.70 4.03 -3.42
N GLN A 83 1.17 5.01 -4.19
CA GLN A 83 0.42 5.61 -5.27
C GLN A 83 0.05 4.57 -6.32
N ASP A 84 1.02 3.85 -6.87
CA ASP A 84 0.78 2.83 -7.90
C ASP A 84 -0.18 1.74 -7.39
N ALA A 85 0.04 1.25 -6.18
CA ALA A 85 -0.82 0.25 -5.56
C ALA A 85 -2.27 0.74 -5.35
N PHE A 86 -2.46 1.98 -4.90
CA PHE A 86 -3.77 2.52 -4.56
C PHE A 86 -4.60 2.92 -5.80
N VAL A 87 -3.95 3.50 -6.82
CA VAL A 87 -4.63 4.02 -8.02
C VAL A 87 -4.78 3.00 -9.14
N SER A 88 -4.13 1.84 -9.02
CA SER A 88 -4.15 0.73 -9.99
C SER A 88 -5.55 0.32 -10.47
N VAL A 89 -6.53 0.29 -9.55
CA VAL A 89 -7.92 -0.10 -9.85
C VAL A 89 -8.88 1.02 -9.47
N THR A 90 -9.61 1.52 -10.46
CA THR A 90 -10.63 2.55 -10.26
C THR A 90 -12.01 1.95 -9.97
N GLY A 91 -12.84 2.71 -9.23
CA GLY A 91 -14.19 2.29 -8.87
C GLY A 91 -14.25 1.22 -7.76
N GLN A 92 -15.46 0.69 -7.53
CA GLN A 92 -15.70 -0.26 -6.44
C GLN A 92 -15.10 -1.64 -6.73
N LEU A 93 -14.51 -2.25 -5.69
CA LEU A 93 -14.06 -3.63 -5.70
C LEU A 93 -15.27 -4.58 -5.76
N ASP A 94 -15.25 -5.51 -6.71
CA ASP A 94 -16.29 -6.48 -7.02
C ASP A 94 -15.98 -7.88 -6.42
N LYS A 95 -16.82 -8.87 -6.68
CA LYS A 95 -16.52 -10.27 -6.30
C LYS A 95 -15.74 -11.02 -7.39
N GLY A 96 -15.03 -10.30 -8.27
CA GLY A 96 -14.36 -10.89 -9.42
C GLY A 96 -13.07 -10.16 -9.78
N SER A 97 -12.98 -9.75 -11.05
CA SER A 97 -11.74 -9.27 -11.66
C SER A 97 -11.13 -8.07 -10.96
N LYS A 98 -11.93 -7.07 -10.53
CA LYS A 98 -11.38 -5.84 -9.95
C LYS A 98 -10.70 -6.09 -8.61
N THR A 99 -11.27 -6.97 -7.79
CA THR A 99 -10.63 -7.35 -6.52
C THR A 99 -9.36 -8.14 -6.76
N ARG A 100 -9.39 -9.10 -7.69
CA ARG A 100 -8.19 -9.90 -8.03
C ARG A 100 -7.06 -9.02 -8.57
N SER A 101 -7.37 -8.12 -9.52
CA SER A 101 -6.41 -7.16 -10.07
C SER A 101 -5.83 -6.26 -8.98
N PHE A 102 -6.68 -5.67 -8.13
CA PHE A 102 -6.21 -4.81 -7.04
C PHE A 102 -5.22 -5.53 -6.12
N LEU A 103 -5.53 -6.76 -5.70
CA LEU A 103 -4.65 -7.53 -4.82
C LEU A 103 -3.32 -7.89 -5.51
N TYR A 104 -3.38 -8.25 -6.80
CA TYR A 104 -2.20 -8.52 -7.61
C TYR A 104 -1.31 -7.28 -7.76
N ASP A 105 -1.91 -6.12 -8.03
CA ASP A 105 -1.20 -4.86 -8.18
C ASP A 105 -0.54 -4.41 -6.88
N VAL A 106 -1.24 -4.51 -5.75
CA VAL A 106 -0.64 -4.22 -4.43
C VAL A 106 0.57 -5.12 -4.18
N HIS A 107 0.46 -6.43 -4.43
CA HIS A 107 1.59 -7.36 -4.32
C HIS A 107 2.77 -6.92 -5.18
N ASN A 108 2.52 -6.63 -6.47
CA ASN A 108 3.57 -6.33 -7.42
C ASN A 108 4.25 -5.00 -7.16
N TYR A 109 3.51 -3.92 -6.93
CA TYR A 109 4.11 -2.60 -6.72
C TYR A 109 4.89 -2.53 -5.40
N MET A 110 4.39 -3.18 -4.34
CA MET A 110 5.14 -3.27 -3.09
C MET A 110 6.44 -4.07 -3.26
N ARG A 111 6.42 -5.14 -4.07
CA ARG A 111 7.62 -5.92 -4.34
C ARG A 111 8.58 -5.19 -5.26
N TYR A 112 8.08 -4.59 -6.35
CA TYR A 112 8.85 -3.88 -7.37
C TYR A 112 9.66 -2.74 -6.75
N HIS A 113 8.99 -1.78 -6.12
CA HIS A 113 9.64 -0.63 -5.50
C HIS A 113 10.52 -1.02 -4.30
N LYS A 114 10.26 -2.16 -3.66
CA LYS A 114 11.14 -2.67 -2.60
C LYS A 114 12.53 -3.04 -3.13
N HIS A 115 12.67 -3.38 -4.41
CA HIS A 115 13.98 -3.65 -5.00
C HIS A 115 14.90 -2.42 -5.00
N ASP A 116 14.36 -1.20 -5.01
CA ASP A 116 15.14 0.04 -4.96
C ASP A 116 15.89 0.26 -3.64
N PHE A 117 15.60 -0.58 -2.63
CA PHE A 117 16.30 -0.59 -1.35
C PHE A 117 17.43 -1.62 -1.27
N LYS A 118 17.68 -2.40 -2.32
CA LYS A 118 18.81 -3.35 -2.38
C LYS A 118 20.06 -2.67 -2.91
#